data_AF-A0A059WZU6-F1
#
_entry.id   AF-A0A059WZU6-F1
#
_cell.length_a   1.000
_cell.length_b   1.000
_cell.length_c   1.000
_cell.angle_alpha   90.00
_cell.angle_beta   90.00
_cell.angle_gamma   90.00
#
_symmetry.space_group_name_H-M   'P 1'
#
loop_
_entity.id
_entity.type
_entity.pdbx_description
1 polymer ?
#
loop_
_entity_poly.entity_id
_entity_poly.type
_entity_poly.pdbx_seq_one_letter_code
_entity_poly.pdbx_strand_id
1 'polypeptide(L)'
;MGIEVLMDRVVRIADLFYVAGRKDKTAERSTSEGRLSHEALLAETDKSLPILMMDHQPFGYDQAAASGVDVLLSGHTHRGQLAPNFLITRRLFELDWGYKQKGHLHAIVSSGFGTWGPPIRVGSRSEIIQLIIKFEAPQ
;
A
#
# COMPACT_ATOMS: atom_id res chain seq x y z
N MET A 1 3.46 20.76 -9.05
CA MET A 1 4.22 19.49 -8.92
C MET A 1 3.68 18.54 -9.97
N GLY A 2 4.51 18.02 -10.88
CA GLY A 2 4.08 17.16 -12.00
C GLY A 2 3.81 15.70 -11.61
N ILE A 3 3.27 15.46 -10.42
CA ILE A 3 2.93 14.13 -9.92
C ILE A 3 1.41 14.07 -9.82
N GLU A 4 0.81 13.11 -10.52
CA GLU A 4 -0.61 12.84 -10.45
C GLU A 4 -0.92 12.00 -9.21
N VAL A 5 -1.82 12.50 -8.36
CA VAL A 5 -2.26 11.78 -7.16
C VAL A 5 -3.50 10.96 -7.48
N LEU A 6 -3.44 9.66 -7.25
CA LEU A 6 -4.55 8.74 -7.45
C LEU A 6 -5.34 8.60 -6.14
N MET A 7 -6.56 9.17 -6.10
CA MET A 7 -7.47 9.11 -4.96
C MET A 7 -8.70 8.29 -5.32
N ASP A 8 -8.72 7.01 -4.93
CA ASP A 8 -9.71 6.03 -5.41
C ASP A 8 -9.81 6.04 -6.93
N ARG A 9 -8.65 5.99 -7.58
CA ARG A 9 -8.52 6.02 -9.03
C ARG A 9 -7.58 4.93 -9.50
N VAL A 10 -7.91 4.35 -10.66
CA VAL A 10 -7.11 3.35 -11.35
C VAL A 10 -6.65 3.91 -12.68
N VAL A 11 -5.38 3.67 -13.02
CA VAL A 11 -4.80 4.03 -14.32
C VAL A 11 -4.19 2.79 -14.94
N ARG A 12 -4.51 2.54 -16.20
CA ARG A 12 -3.87 1.50 -17.01
C ARG A 12 -2.58 2.06 -17.62
N ILE A 13 -1.47 1.34 -17.47
CA ILE A 13 -0.15 1.77 -17.94
C ILE A 13 0.27 0.90 -19.13
N ALA A 14 0.44 1.56 -20.29
CA ALA A 14 0.92 0.95 -21.54
C ALA A 14 0.18 -0.34 -21.94
N ASP A 15 -1.08 -0.48 -21.56
CA ASP A 15 -1.89 -1.69 -21.71
C ASP A 15 -1.38 -2.96 -21.01
N LEU A 16 -0.36 -2.84 -20.16
CA LEU A 16 0.36 -3.96 -19.53
C LEU A 16 -0.07 -4.24 -18.09
N PHE A 17 -0.38 -3.22 -17.29
CA PHE A 17 -0.76 -3.38 -15.89
C PHE A 17 -1.56 -2.17 -15.38
N TYR A 18 -2.16 -2.29 -14.21
CA TYR A 18 -2.86 -1.21 -13.53
C TYR A 18 -2.08 -0.68 -12.34
N VAL A 19 -2.18 0.63 -12.14
CA VAL A 19 -1.83 1.30 -10.87
C VAL A 19 -3.12 1.84 -10.24
N ALA A 20 -3.46 1.35 -9.06
CA ALA A 20 -4.63 1.76 -8.29
C ALA A 20 -4.20 2.51 -7.03
N GLY A 21 -4.59 3.77 -6.90
CA GLY A 21 -4.38 4.54 -5.67
C GLY A 21 -5.68 4.64 -4.90
N ARG A 22 -5.64 4.29 -3.61
CA ARG A 22 -6.77 4.44 -2.71
C ARG A 22 -6.68 5.76 -1.94
N LYS A 23 -7.83 6.37 -1.64
CA LYS A 23 -7.90 7.38 -0.58
C LYS A 23 -7.37 6.77 0.73
N ASP A 24 -6.74 7.59 1.58
CA ASP A 24 -6.25 7.12 2.88
C ASP A 24 -7.41 6.56 3.73
N LYS A 25 -7.12 5.57 4.58
CA LYS A 25 -8.13 4.97 5.48
C LYS A 25 -8.82 5.99 6.39
N THR A 26 -8.18 7.11 6.70
CA THR A 26 -8.83 8.21 7.44
C THR A 26 -10.05 8.78 6.72
N ALA A 27 -10.16 8.67 5.40
CA ALA A 27 -11.32 9.11 4.63
C ALA A 27 -12.62 8.41 5.11
N GLU A 28 -12.55 7.14 5.54
CA GLU A 28 -13.70 6.37 6.07
C GLU A 28 -14.46 7.09 7.19
N ARG A 29 -13.80 8.01 7.89
CA ARG A 29 -14.31 8.73 9.07
C ARG A 29 -14.19 10.24 8.97
N SER A 30 -13.49 10.76 7.97
CA SER A 30 -13.24 12.21 7.81
C SER A 30 -13.99 12.85 6.64
N THR A 31 -14.57 12.05 5.74
CA THR A 31 -15.37 12.54 4.61
C THR A 31 -16.72 11.83 4.57
N SER A 32 -17.76 12.49 4.07
CA SER A 32 -19.08 11.88 3.88
C SER A 32 -19.09 10.81 2.80
N GLU A 33 -18.25 10.96 1.78
CA GLU A 33 -18.09 9.98 0.70
C GLU A 33 -17.27 8.76 1.11
N GLY A 34 -16.45 8.87 2.15
CA GLY A 34 -15.53 7.83 2.56
C GLY A 34 -14.46 7.52 1.50
N ARG A 35 -14.10 6.23 1.43
CA ARG A 35 -13.24 5.63 0.41
C ARG A 35 -13.93 4.42 -0.21
N LEU A 36 -13.63 4.13 -1.48
CA LEU A 36 -14.13 2.92 -2.14
C LEU A 36 -13.56 1.65 -1.51
N SER A 37 -14.35 0.58 -1.51
CA SER A 37 -13.85 -0.77 -1.23
C SER A 37 -12.86 -1.21 -2.32
N HIS A 38 -12.02 -2.21 -2.04
CA HIS A 38 -11.10 -2.78 -3.03
C HIS A 38 -11.86 -3.30 -4.26
N GLU A 39 -12.98 -4.00 -4.02
CA GLU A 39 -13.86 -4.52 -5.06
C GLU A 39 -14.44 -3.40 -5.93
N ALA A 40 -15.04 -2.38 -5.30
CA ALA A 40 -15.66 -1.27 -6.04
C ALA A 40 -14.64 -0.46 -6.84
N LEU A 41 -13.45 -0.21 -6.28
CA LEU A 41 -12.37 0.51 -6.97
C LEU A 41 -11.89 -0.25 -8.21
N LEU A 42 -11.88 -1.58 -8.15
CA LEU A 42 -11.34 -2.44 -9.19
C LEU A 42 -12.43 -3.16 -10.00
N ALA A 43 -13.68 -2.68 -9.97
CA ALA A 43 -14.81 -3.34 -10.63
C ALA A 43 -14.62 -3.43 -12.15
N GLU A 44 -14.07 -2.38 -12.76
CA GLU A 44 -13.90 -2.26 -14.20
C GLU A 44 -12.51 -2.70 -14.71
N THR A 45 -11.65 -3.25 -13.83
CA THR A 45 -10.31 -3.68 -14.22
C THR A 45 -10.31 -5.10 -14.79
N ASP A 46 -9.65 -5.28 -15.93
CA ASP A 46 -9.31 -6.62 -16.43
C ASP A 46 -8.32 -7.32 -15.49
N LYS A 47 -8.78 -8.38 -14.82
CA LYS A 47 -8.01 -9.16 -13.84
C LYS A 47 -6.95 -10.08 -14.46
N SER A 48 -6.89 -10.17 -15.79
CA SER A 48 -5.79 -10.86 -16.48
C SER A 48 -4.49 -10.05 -16.50
N LEU A 49 -4.58 -8.73 -16.25
CA LEU A 49 -3.43 -7.86 -16.14
C LEU A 49 -3.03 -7.67 -14.67
N PRO A 50 -1.73 -7.53 -14.38
CA PRO A 50 -1.27 -7.26 -13.03
C PRO A 50 -1.82 -5.95 -12.45
N ILE A 51 -2.12 -5.97 -11.15
CA ILE A 51 -2.66 -4.82 -10.41
C ILE A 51 -1.70 -4.45 -9.27
N LEU A 52 -1.07 -3.26 -9.42
CA LEU A 52 -0.28 -2.61 -8.37
C LEU A 52 -1.18 -1.62 -7.62
N MET A 53 -1.38 -1.86 -6.33
CA MET A 53 -2.15 -0.98 -5.47
C MET A 53 -1.26 -0.19 -4.52
N MET A 54 -1.57 1.10 -4.38
CA MET A 54 -1.03 1.97 -3.35
C MET A 54 -2.12 2.26 -2.32
N ASP A 55 -1.89 1.81 -1.09
CA ASP A 55 -2.73 2.12 0.07
C ASP A 55 -1.84 2.56 1.22
N HIS A 56 -2.00 3.79 1.68
CA HIS A 56 -1.06 4.39 2.62
C HIS A 56 -0.92 3.56 3.92
N GLN A 57 -2.03 3.03 4.44
CA GLN A 57 -2.03 2.28 5.69
C GLN A 57 -2.03 0.76 5.42
N PRO A 58 -1.16 -0.02 6.08
CA PRO A 58 -0.97 -1.45 5.82
C PRO A 58 -2.08 -2.31 6.45
N PHE A 59 -3.28 -2.21 5.90
CA PHE A 59 -4.48 -2.97 6.30
C PHE A 59 -5.17 -3.58 5.07
N GLY A 60 -6.08 -4.52 5.33
CA GLY A 60 -7.03 -4.99 4.31
C GLY A 60 -6.47 -5.99 3.30
N TYR A 61 -5.41 -6.73 3.68
CA TYR A 61 -4.73 -7.67 2.78
C TYR A 61 -5.64 -8.75 2.21
N ASP A 62 -6.58 -9.28 3.01
CA ASP A 62 -7.53 -10.28 2.53
C ASP A 62 -8.47 -9.72 1.47
N GLN A 63 -8.95 -8.49 1.66
CA GLN A 63 -9.84 -7.83 0.70
C GLN A 63 -9.07 -7.43 -0.57
N ALA A 64 -7.82 -6.98 -0.45
CA ALA A 64 -6.96 -6.66 -1.58
C ALA A 64 -6.68 -7.92 -2.42
N ALA A 65 -6.24 -9.01 -1.78
CA ALA A 65 -6.01 -10.29 -2.45
C ALA A 65 -7.29 -10.83 -3.10
N ALA A 66 -8.42 -10.81 -2.39
CA ALA A 66 -9.71 -11.26 -2.95
C ALA A 66 -10.17 -10.41 -4.16
N SER A 67 -9.73 -9.16 -4.27
CA SER A 67 -10.06 -8.26 -5.39
C SER A 67 -9.08 -8.36 -6.57
N GLY A 68 -8.09 -9.27 -6.48
CA GLY A 68 -7.09 -9.51 -7.53
C GLY A 68 -5.90 -8.56 -7.52
N VAL A 69 -5.56 -7.98 -6.36
CA VAL A 69 -4.33 -7.16 -6.25
C VAL A 69 -3.11 -8.07 -6.17
N ASP A 70 -2.14 -7.87 -7.07
CA ASP A 70 -0.89 -8.63 -7.08
C ASP A 70 0.18 -8.03 -6.17
N VAL A 71 0.27 -6.70 -6.14
CA VAL A 71 1.28 -5.98 -5.34
C VAL A 71 0.61 -4.85 -4.56
N LEU A 72 0.74 -4.85 -3.25
CA LEU A 72 0.25 -3.78 -2.38
C LEU A 72 1.40 -3.05 -1.71
N LEU A 73 1.48 -1.75 -1.94
CA LEU A 73 2.50 -0.86 -1.40
C LEU A 73 1.89 0.05 -0.34
N SER A 74 2.49 0.02 0.86
CA SER A 74 2.04 0.78 2.01
C SER A 74 3.20 1.39 2.80
N GLY A 75 2.86 2.25 3.75
CA GLY A 75 3.81 2.87 4.68
C GLY A 75 3.16 3.09 6.03
N HIS A 76 3.01 4.35 6.43
CA HIS A 76 2.28 4.82 7.62
C HIS A 76 2.87 4.43 8.99
N THR A 77 3.47 3.26 9.16
CA THR A 77 3.91 2.80 10.49
C THR A 77 5.15 3.52 11.00
N HIS A 78 5.96 4.07 10.07
CA HIS A 78 7.31 4.59 10.31
C HIS A 78 8.24 3.62 11.06
N ARG A 79 7.83 2.34 11.15
CA ARG A 79 8.37 1.34 12.08
C ARG A 79 8.54 1.90 13.51
N GLY A 80 7.56 2.71 13.94
CA GLY A 80 7.52 3.37 15.25
C GLY A 80 8.30 4.69 15.38
N GLN A 81 9.16 5.05 14.41
CA GLN A 81 10.03 6.25 14.37
C GLN A 81 11.08 6.39 15.49
N LEU A 82 10.73 6.06 16.74
CA LEU A 82 11.58 6.12 17.94
C LEU A 82 11.64 4.75 18.60
N ALA A 83 12.83 4.26 18.93
CA ALA A 83 12.96 3.02 19.70
C ALA A 83 12.47 3.24 21.14
N PRO A 84 11.72 2.27 21.74
CA PRO A 84 11.38 0.95 21.21
C PRO A 84 9.97 0.85 20.58
N ASN A 85 9.39 1.92 20.05
CA ASN A 85 8.00 1.94 19.54
C ASN A 85 7.72 0.94 18.40
N PHE A 86 8.76 0.44 17.73
CA PHE A 86 8.59 -0.65 16.76
C PHE A 86 7.95 -1.90 17.39
N LEU A 87 8.09 -2.10 18.71
CA LEU A 87 7.39 -3.18 19.43
C LEU A 87 5.88 -2.99 19.43
N ILE A 88 5.42 -1.73 19.47
CA ILE A 88 4.01 -1.37 19.42
C ILE A 88 3.47 -1.56 18.00
N THR A 89 4.18 -1.05 16.98
CA THR A 89 3.75 -1.20 15.58
C THR A 89 3.67 -2.67 15.17
N ARG A 90 4.65 -3.50 15.54
CA ARG A 90 4.63 -4.96 15.31
C ARG A 90 3.42 -5.67 15.94
N ARG A 91 2.82 -5.11 17.00
CA ARG A 91 1.63 -5.68 17.63
C ARG A 91 0.33 -5.17 16.98
N LEU A 92 0.33 -3.96 16.46
CA LEU A 92 -0.85 -3.32 15.87
C LEU A 92 -1.09 -3.70 14.40
N PHE A 93 -0.02 -3.97 13.65
CA PHE A 93 -0.10 -4.23 12.22
C PHE A 93 0.32 -5.68 11.91
N GLU A 94 -0.42 -6.33 11.00
CA GLU A 94 -0.07 -7.68 10.52
C GLU A 94 1.30 -7.71 9.83
N LEU A 95 1.65 -6.61 9.15
CA LEU A 95 2.99 -6.33 8.65
C LEU A 95 3.28 -4.86 8.94
N ASP A 96 4.18 -4.58 9.89
CA ASP A 96 4.52 -3.21 10.25
C ASP A 96 5.67 -2.63 9.41
N TRP A 97 6.55 -3.49 8.89
CA TRP A 97 7.65 -3.12 8.00
C TRP A 97 8.18 -4.36 7.26
N GLY A 98 8.57 -4.20 6.00
CA GLY A 98 9.20 -5.24 5.19
C GLY A 98 8.26 -5.81 4.14
N TYR A 99 8.36 -7.12 3.91
CA TYR A 99 7.65 -7.85 2.86
C TYR A 99 6.85 -9.02 3.45
N LYS A 100 5.66 -9.27 2.90
CA LYS A 100 4.83 -10.45 3.19
C LYS A 100 4.12 -10.91 1.93
N GLN A 101 4.09 -12.21 1.71
CA GLN A 101 3.22 -12.82 0.71
C GLN A 101 1.98 -13.41 1.39
N LYS A 102 0.79 -13.15 0.84
CA LYS A 102 -0.49 -13.67 1.31
C LYS A 102 -1.28 -14.22 0.13
N GLY A 103 -1.23 -15.53 -0.07
CA GLY A 103 -1.72 -16.13 -1.32
C GLY A 103 -0.89 -15.62 -2.51
N HIS A 104 -1.54 -15.03 -3.51
CA HIS A 104 -0.88 -14.39 -4.65
C HIS A 104 -0.43 -12.95 -4.36
N LEU A 105 -0.97 -12.30 -3.32
CA LEU A 105 -0.65 -10.90 -3.00
C LEU A 105 0.76 -10.76 -2.41
N HIS A 106 1.55 -9.89 -3.01
CA HIS A 106 2.83 -9.40 -2.49
C HIS A 106 2.63 -8.05 -1.78
N ALA A 107 2.68 -8.02 -0.45
CA ALA A 107 2.56 -6.79 0.34
C ALA A 107 3.93 -6.28 0.79
N ILE A 108 4.19 -4.98 0.59
CA ILE A 108 5.41 -4.29 0.98
C ILE A 108 5.05 -3.06 1.82
N VAL A 109 5.67 -2.94 3.00
CA VAL A 109 5.49 -1.81 3.91
C VAL A 109 6.83 -1.14 4.16
N SER A 110 6.99 0.11 3.71
CA SER A 110 8.19 0.88 3.98
C SER A 110 8.17 1.56 5.35
N SER A 111 9.33 1.69 6.00
CA SER A 111 9.48 2.56 7.18
C SER A 111 9.47 4.06 6.83
N GLY A 112 9.46 4.39 5.53
CA GLY A 112 9.30 5.74 4.99
C GLY A 112 10.58 6.59 5.00
N PHE A 113 10.69 7.48 4.01
CA PHE A 113 11.79 8.46 3.91
C PHE A 113 11.69 9.57 4.97
N GLY A 114 10.49 10.12 5.17
CA GLY A 114 10.23 11.25 6.07
C GLY A 114 9.90 10.86 7.51
N THR A 115 9.26 11.77 8.26
CA THR A 115 8.80 11.54 9.64
C THR A 115 7.30 11.78 9.76
N TRP A 116 6.71 11.25 10.83
CA TRP A 116 5.39 11.62 11.31
C TRP A 116 5.57 12.54 12.53
N GLY A 117 4.87 13.67 12.59
CA GLY A 117 5.04 14.63 13.69
C GLY A 117 6.47 15.20 13.77
N PRO A 118 7.16 15.12 14.93
CA PRO A 118 8.51 15.69 15.09
C PRO A 118 9.51 15.15 14.05
N PRO A 119 10.40 16.00 13.49
CA PRO A 119 11.36 15.61 12.46
C PRO A 119 12.58 14.88 13.04
N ILE A 120 12.34 13.86 13.88
CA ILE A 120 13.38 13.13 14.61
C ILE A 120 13.13 11.62 14.49
N ARG A 121 14.20 10.86 14.23
CA ARG A 121 14.25 9.39 14.27
C ARG A 121 15.37 8.96 15.21
N VAL A 122 15.08 8.10 16.18
CA VAL A 122 16.06 7.56 17.15
C VAL A 122 15.90 6.05 17.19
N GLY A 123 16.97 5.31 16.93
CA GLY A 123 16.90 3.84 16.89
C GLY A 123 15.97 3.29 15.79
N SER A 124 15.72 4.07 14.73
CA SER A 124 14.98 3.70 13.51
C SER A 124 15.71 4.29 12.29
N ARG A 125 15.35 3.86 11.07
CA ARG A 125 15.99 4.31 9.82
C ARG A 125 14.94 4.77 8.80
N SER A 126 15.24 5.87 8.12
CA SER A 126 14.53 6.25 6.89
C SER A 126 14.85 5.25 5.78
N GLU A 127 13.89 5.05 4.89
CA GLU A 127 13.99 4.03 3.86
C GLU A 127 13.39 4.52 2.53
N ILE A 128 14.05 4.13 1.44
CA ILE A 128 13.52 4.16 0.08
C ILE A 128 13.65 2.73 -0.41
N ILE A 129 12.54 2.16 -0.89
CA ILE A 129 12.51 0.80 -1.42
C ILE A 129 12.61 0.87 -2.95
N GLN A 130 13.55 0.12 -3.52
CA GLN A 130 13.58 -0.18 -4.94
C GLN A 130 12.99 -1.56 -5.17
N LEU A 131 11.92 -1.63 -5.97
CA LEU A 131 11.28 -2.88 -6.36
C LEU A 131 11.59 -3.19 -7.82
N ILE A 132 12.02 -4.42 -8.08
CA ILE A 132 12.13 -4.99 -9.43
C ILE A 132 11.05 -6.06 -9.52
N ILE A 133 10.00 -5.77 -10.27
CA ILE A 133 8.83 -6.63 -10.40
C ILE A 133 8.89 -7.29 -11.78
N LYS A 134 8.71 -8.60 -11.81
CA LYS A 134 8.57 -9.39 -13.03
C LYS A 134 7.20 -10.04 -13.02
N PHE A 135 6.43 -9.80 -14.07
CA PHE A 135 5.16 -10.47 -14.27
C PHE A 135 5.40 -11.67 -15.19
N GLU A 136 4.84 -12.82 -14.83
CA GLU A 136 4.84 -14.00 -15.67
C GLU A 136 3.49 -14.10 -16.38
N ALA A 137 3.49 -14.54 -17.64
CA ALA A 137 2.24 -14.82 -18.32
C ALA A 137 1.52 -15.98 -17.62
N PRO A 138 0.18 -15.99 -17.58
CA PRO A 138 -0.56 -17.16 -17.12
C PRO A 138 -0.13 -18.39 -17.92
N GLN A 139 0.09 -19.51 -17.24
CA GLN A 139 0.33 -20.81 -17.89
C GLN A 139 -0.95 -21.36 -18.52
#